data_AF-A0A8T4QS10-F1
#
_entry.id   AF-A0A8T4QS10-F1
#
_cell.length_a   1.000
_cell.length_b   1.000
_cell.length_c   1.000
_cell.angle_alpha   90.00
_cell.angle_beta   90.00
_cell.angle_gamma   90.00
#
_symmetry.space_group_name_H-M   'P 1'
#
loop_
_entity.id
_entity.type
_entity.pdbx_description
1 polymer ?
#
loop_
_entity_poly.entity_id
_entity_poly.type
_entity_poly.pdbx_seq_one_letter_code
_entity_poly.pdbx_strand_id
1 'polypeptide(L)'
;MELELKPTEKEVNAWLLHTTQHACQVEYFLHQLGLGRSDPERPHDLVGPGNKFEWSVIQGFAMQYREDTASVQPYVSHSLAFHRQQYHHLMWNGNTLNPNASENDLRVGAVDAICSLLENRSYQGGPHPYEEIWNIAITNPPHKKDWMSILLPDMEQLKQPAVRSIERLVDFPNLGLPSQVYQTIQQRTKDVLEMLKTEQGYNLI
;
A
#
# COMPACT_ATOMS: atom_id res chain seq x y z
N MET A 1 9.67 10.05 -33.17
CA MET A 1 9.34 10.45 -31.79
C MET A 1 8.29 9.46 -31.32
N GLU A 2 8.70 8.41 -30.60
CA GLU A 2 7.72 7.49 -30.02
C GLU A 2 6.93 8.29 -28.98
N LEU A 3 5.60 8.20 -29.04
CA LEU A 3 4.74 8.78 -28.02
C LEU A 3 5.03 8.04 -26.71
N GLU A 4 5.51 8.78 -25.71
CA GLU A 4 5.72 8.24 -24.38
C GLU A 4 4.37 7.72 -23.84
N LEU A 5 4.32 6.43 -23.54
CA LEU A 5 3.15 5.80 -22.98
C LEU A 5 2.91 6.36 -21.57
N LYS A 6 1.74 6.97 -21.33
CA LYS A 6 1.35 7.55 -20.03
C LYS A 6 0.08 6.89 -19.50
N PRO A 7 -0.12 6.86 -18.17
CA PRO A 7 -1.39 6.42 -17.62
C PRO A 7 -2.48 7.47 -17.91
N THR A 8 -3.73 7.01 -18.00
CA THR A 8 -4.92 7.88 -18.12
C THR A 8 -5.32 8.45 -16.76
N GLU A 9 -6.13 9.51 -16.74
CA GLU A 9 -6.69 10.05 -15.49
C GLU A 9 -7.45 8.98 -14.68
N LYS A 10 -8.20 8.09 -15.36
CA LYS A 10 -8.92 6.99 -14.71
C LYS A 10 -7.96 6.00 -14.03
N GLU A 11 -6.88 5.63 -14.71
CA GLU A 11 -5.84 4.73 -14.20
C GLU A 11 -5.13 5.34 -12.97
N VAL A 12 -4.78 6.63 -13.04
CA VAL A 12 -4.15 7.35 -11.92
C VAL A 12 -5.12 7.48 -10.74
N ASN A 13 -6.39 7.86 -10.99
CA ASN A 13 -7.39 7.98 -9.94
C ASN A 13 -7.63 6.65 -9.21
N ALA A 14 -7.75 5.55 -9.96
CA ALA A 14 -7.90 4.22 -9.38
C ALA A 14 -6.69 3.83 -8.50
N TRP A 15 -5.47 4.12 -8.97
CA TRP A 15 -4.25 3.88 -8.20
C TRP A 15 -4.23 4.66 -6.88
N LEU A 16 -4.49 5.97 -6.93
CA LEU A 16 -4.46 6.81 -5.73
C LEU A 16 -5.56 6.41 -4.74
N LEU A 17 -6.75 6.05 -5.24
CA LEU A 17 -7.87 5.65 -4.39
C LEU A 17 -7.54 4.36 -3.64
N HIS A 18 -7.08 3.33 -4.35
CA HIS A 18 -6.68 2.06 -3.73
C HIS A 18 -5.49 2.23 -2.78
N THR A 19 -4.51 3.07 -3.14
CA THR A 19 -3.37 3.40 -2.26
C THR A 19 -3.85 4.07 -0.97
N THR A 20 -4.77 5.03 -1.05
CA THR A 20 -5.33 5.72 0.11
C THR A 20 -6.11 4.75 1.00
N GLN A 21 -6.92 3.87 0.41
CA GLN A 21 -7.65 2.83 1.12
C GLN A 21 -6.71 1.86 1.86
N HIS A 22 -5.67 1.38 1.17
CA HIS A 22 -4.67 0.49 1.72
C HIS A 22 -3.91 1.14 2.88
N ALA A 23 -3.40 2.36 2.69
CA ALA A 23 -2.71 3.10 3.75
C ALA A 23 -3.61 3.29 4.98
N CYS A 24 -4.89 3.64 4.79
CA CYS A 24 -5.84 3.74 5.89
C CYS A 24 -6.10 2.39 6.57
N GLN A 25 -6.16 1.28 5.82
CA GLN A 25 -6.33 -0.06 6.39
C GLN A 25 -5.15 -0.46 7.27
N VAL A 26 -3.93 -0.31 6.73
CA VAL A 26 -2.69 -0.64 7.44
C VAL A 26 -2.57 0.20 8.70
N GLU A 27 -2.73 1.52 8.59
CA GLU A 27 -2.63 2.44 9.73
C GLU A 27 -3.69 2.16 10.81
N TYR A 28 -4.89 1.73 10.43
CA TYR A 28 -5.92 1.31 11.37
C TYR A 28 -5.45 0.10 12.19
N PHE A 29 -4.99 -0.97 11.54
CA PHE A 29 -4.54 -2.17 12.24
C PHE A 29 -3.28 -1.91 13.07
N LEU A 30 -2.30 -1.17 12.54
CA LEU A 30 -1.13 -0.76 13.31
C LEU A 30 -1.53 0.01 14.56
N HIS A 31 -2.52 0.89 14.47
CA HIS A 31 -3.03 1.61 15.64
C HIS A 31 -3.70 0.69 16.66
N GLN A 32 -4.64 -0.16 16.23
CA GLN A 32 -5.38 -1.07 17.11
C GLN A 32 -4.44 -2.06 17.82
N LEU A 33 -3.39 -2.51 17.15
CA LEU A 33 -2.41 -3.47 17.69
C LEU A 33 -1.26 -2.79 18.46
N GLY A 34 -1.20 -1.45 18.47
CA GLY A 34 -0.12 -0.70 19.13
C GLY A 34 1.25 -0.84 18.47
N LEU A 35 1.29 -1.07 17.16
CA LEU A 35 2.49 -1.37 16.38
C LEU A 35 2.99 -0.16 15.56
N GLY A 36 4.20 -0.30 15.00
CA GLY A 36 4.71 0.62 13.98
C GLY A 36 5.16 1.98 14.50
N ARG A 37 5.33 2.17 15.82
CA ARG A 37 5.72 3.48 16.38
C ARG A 37 7.14 3.91 16.01
N SER A 38 8.00 2.95 15.69
CA SER A 38 9.40 3.20 15.30
C SER A 38 9.60 3.27 13.79
N ASP A 39 8.55 3.01 12.98
CA ASP A 39 8.67 3.08 11.52
C ASP A 39 8.82 4.55 11.10
N PRO A 40 9.96 4.94 10.47
CA PRO A 40 10.22 6.32 10.09
C PRO A 40 9.37 6.80 8.90
N GLU A 41 8.73 5.89 8.16
CA GLU A 41 8.03 6.17 6.90
C GLU A 41 6.51 6.05 7.03
N ARG A 42 5.95 6.62 8.11
CA ARG A 42 4.50 6.68 8.34
C ARG A 42 3.88 8.03 7.92
N PRO A 43 2.64 8.05 7.41
CA PRO A 43 1.74 6.91 7.17
C PRO A 43 2.27 5.92 6.11
N HIS A 44 2.01 4.64 6.33
CA HIS A 44 2.45 3.54 5.46
C HIS A 44 2.20 3.87 3.98
N ASP A 45 3.20 3.59 3.13
CA ASP A 45 3.21 3.84 1.69
C ASP A 45 3.11 5.29 1.20
N LEU A 46 2.96 6.30 2.07
CA LEU A 46 2.74 7.70 1.66
C LEU A 46 3.89 8.65 1.96
N VAL A 47 4.90 8.16 2.68
CA VAL A 47 6.07 8.91 3.16
C VAL A 47 7.35 8.12 2.88
N GLY A 48 8.47 8.84 2.75
CA GLY A 48 9.78 8.28 2.45
C GLY A 48 10.05 8.06 0.95
N PRO A 49 11.31 7.85 0.54
CA PRO A 49 11.66 7.63 -0.86
C PRO A 49 10.98 6.38 -1.44
N GLY A 50 10.41 6.49 -2.63
CA GLY A 50 9.71 5.38 -3.28
C GLY A 50 8.30 5.15 -2.77
N ASN A 51 7.71 6.14 -2.07
CA ASN A 51 6.32 6.06 -1.64
C ASN A 51 5.35 6.04 -2.83
N LYS A 52 4.17 5.46 -2.63
CA LYS A 52 3.15 5.25 -3.67
C LYS A 52 2.53 6.54 -4.23
N PHE A 53 2.82 7.70 -3.62
CA PHE A 53 2.43 9.02 -4.08
C PHE A 53 3.54 9.77 -4.85
N GLU A 54 4.71 9.18 -5.04
CA GLU A 54 5.71 9.74 -5.96
C GLU A 54 5.36 9.46 -7.41
N TRP A 55 5.54 10.45 -8.29
CA TRP A 55 5.27 10.29 -9.73
C TRP A 55 5.99 9.09 -10.33
N SER A 56 7.25 8.86 -9.95
CA SER A 56 8.07 7.72 -10.38
C SER A 56 7.41 6.36 -10.07
N VAL A 57 6.58 6.29 -9.03
CA VAL A 57 5.83 5.11 -8.62
C VAL A 57 4.43 5.09 -9.28
N ILE A 58 3.72 6.22 -9.24
CA ILE A 58 2.38 6.37 -9.83
C ILE A 58 2.38 6.02 -11.31
N GLN A 59 3.34 6.53 -12.09
CA GLN A 59 3.31 6.45 -13.54
C GLN A 59 3.25 5.01 -14.06
N GLY A 60 3.95 4.07 -13.43
CA GLY A 60 3.93 2.66 -13.81
C GLY A 60 2.80 1.90 -13.13
N PHE A 61 2.58 2.09 -11.82
CA PHE A 61 1.53 1.35 -11.12
C PHE A 61 0.11 1.73 -11.56
N ALA A 62 -0.15 2.96 -11.98
CA ALA A 62 -1.42 3.33 -12.57
C ALA A 62 -1.70 2.53 -13.85
N MET A 63 -0.69 2.21 -14.65
CA MET A 63 -0.88 1.43 -15.87
C MET A 63 -1.29 -0.03 -15.61
N GLN A 64 -1.17 -0.54 -14.38
CA GLN A 64 -1.63 -1.91 -14.06
C GLN A 64 -3.15 -2.09 -14.25
N TYR A 65 -3.92 -0.99 -14.30
CA TYR A 65 -5.36 -1.01 -14.55
C TYR A 65 -5.71 -1.08 -16.05
N ARG A 66 -4.70 -1.14 -16.93
CA ARG A 66 -4.89 -1.30 -18.37
C ARG A 66 -5.22 -2.76 -18.71
N GLU A 67 -6.04 -2.95 -19.74
CA GLU A 67 -6.39 -4.29 -20.25
C GLU A 67 -5.18 -5.02 -20.87
N ASP A 68 -4.37 -4.31 -21.64
CA ASP A 68 -3.12 -4.83 -22.20
C ASP A 68 -1.98 -4.72 -21.18
N THR A 69 -1.89 -5.72 -20.31
CA THR A 69 -0.87 -5.80 -19.27
C THR A 69 0.54 -6.07 -19.81
N ALA A 70 0.65 -6.72 -20.97
CA ALA A 70 1.94 -7.11 -21.53
C ALA A 70 2.76 -5.90 -22.01
N SER A 71 2.11 -4.93 -22.67
CA SER A 71 2.80 -3.74 -23.18
C SER A 71 3.23 -2.76 -22.07
N VAL A 72 2.54 -2.76 -20.92
CA VAL A 72 2.83 -1.86 -19.80
C VAL A 72 3.76 -2.47 -18.75
N GLN A 73 4.03 -3.77 -18.81
CA GLN A 73 4.82 -4.48 -17.81
C GLN A 73 6.21 -3.88 -17.52
N PRO A 74 6.97 -3.35 -18.51
CA PRO A 74 8.25 -2.70 -18.23
C PRO A 74 8.09 -1.46 -17.34
N TYR A 75 7.03 -0.67 -17.53
CA TYR A 75 6.73 0.53 -16.74
C TYR A 75 6.35 0.15 -15.30
N VAL A 76 5.45 -0.83 -15.16
CA VAL A 76 5.07 -1.37 -13.85
C VAL A 76 6.29 -1.89 -13.09
N SER A 77 7.17 -2.63 -13.78
CA SER A 77 8.36 -3.23 -13.17
C SER A 77 9.36 -2.16 -12.69
N HIS A 78 9.53 -1.07 -13.44
CA HIS A 78 10.38 0.04 -13.04
C HIS A 78 9.84 0.73 -11.77
N SER A 79 8.55 1.07 -11.75
CA SER A 79 7.90 1.67 -10.57
C SER A 79 7.93 0.74 -9.36
N LEU A 80 7.75 -0.57 -9.55
CA LEU A 80 7.88 -1.58 -8.49
C LEU A 80 9.29 -1.66 -7.92
N ALA A 81 10.31 -1.64 -8.78
CA ALA A 81 11.71 -1.67 -8.33
C ALA A 81 12.06 -0.43 -7.49
N PHE A 82 11.53 0.73 -7.85
CA PHE A 82 11.71 1.95 -7.08
C PHE A 82 10.91 1.92 -5.76
N HIS A 83 9.65 1.51 -5.78
CA HIS A 83 8.82 1.39 -4.57
C HIS A 83 9.40 0.43 -3.53
N ARG A 84 10.00 -0.68 -3.97
CA ARG A 84 10.68 -1.65 -3.10
C ARG A 84 11.89 -1.10 -2.34
N GLN A 85 12.30 0.15 -2.59
CA GLN A 85 13.33 0.83 -1.83
C GLN A 85 12.80 1.47 -0.53
N GLN A 86 11.49 1.52 -0.32
CA GLN A 86 10.93 1.98 0.95
C GLN A 86 11.38 1.11 2.12
N TYR A 87 11.50 1.74 3.27
CA TYR A 87 12.04 1.16 4.49
C TYR A 87 11.37 -0.17 4.87
N HIS A 88 10.05 -0.22 4.91
CA HIS A 88 9.32 -1.43 5.30
C HIS A 88 9.56 -2.59 4.30
N HIS A 89 9.67 -2.31 3.00
CA HIS A 89 10.05 -3.33 2.00
C HIS A 89 11.47 -3.83 2.24
N LEU A 90 12.41 -2.97 2.61
CA LEU A 90 13.78 -3.38 2.93
C LEU A 90 13.84 -4.25 4.18
N MET A 91 13.02 -3.98 5.20
CA MET A 91 12.99 -4.76 6.44
C MET A 91 12.25 -6.10 6.28
N TRP A 92 11.20 -6.12 5.45
CA TRP A 92 10.32 -7.28 5.27
C TRP A 92 10.71 -8.20 4.11
N ASN A 93 11.14 -7.65 2.98
CA ASN A 93 11.35 -8.44 1.78
C ASN A 93 12.72 -9.12 1.77
N GLY A 94 12.75 -10.33 1.18
CA GLY A 94 13.90 -11.21 1.18
C GLY A 94 13.48 -12.65 1.37
N ASN A 95 14.37 -13.58 0.98
CA ASN A 95 14.23 -15.00 1.30
C ASN A 95 14.80 -15.31 2.70
N THR A 96 15.61 -14.41 3.23
CA THR A 96 16.24 -14.48 4.55
C THR A 96 15.88 -13.23 5.34
N LEU A 97 15.84 -13.35 6.67
CA LEU A 97 15.62 -12.22 7.57
C LEU A 97 16.68 -11.14 7.33
N ASN A 98 16.26 -9.89 7.17
CA ASN A 98 17.17 -8.75 7.16
C ASN A 98 17.78 -8.59 8.56
N PRO A 99 19.12 -8.61 8.72
CA PRO A 99 19.76 -8.50 10.03
C PRO A 99 19.52 -7.15 10.74
N ASN A 100 19.08 -6.13 10.01
CA ASN A 100 18.74 -4.81 10.55
C ASN A 100 17.25 -4.65 10.89
N ALA A 101 16.40 -5.62 10.54
CA ALA A 101 14.99 -5.56 10.85
C ALA A 101 14.76 -5.81 12.35
N SER A 102 14.12 -4.85 13.02
CA SER A 102 13.61 -5.07 14.37
C SER A 102 12.35 -5.93 14.32
N GLU A 103 11.98 -6.48 15.47
CA GLU A 103 10.70 -7.18 15.63
C GLU A 103 9.50 -6.29 15.22
N ASN A 104 9.54 -5.00 15.56
CA ASN A 104 8.46 -4.09 15.20
C ASN A 104 8.37 -3.91 13.67
N ASP A 105 9.48 -3.88 12.95
CA ASP A 105 9.49 -3.73 11.49
C ASP A 105 8.89 -4.96 10.79
N LEU A 106 9.19 -6.15 11.31
CA LEU A 106 8.62 -7.38 10.78
C LEU A 106 7.12 -7.48 11.05
N ARG A 107 6.67 -7.00 12.21
CA ARG A 107 5.24 -6.93 12.53
C ARG A 107 4.51 -5.93 11.62
N VAL A 108 5.13 -4.79 11.30
CA VAL A 108 4.59 -3.85 10.31
C VAL A 108 4.47 -4.52 8.93
N GLY A 109 5.54 -5.18 8.47
CA GLY A 109 5.53 -5.89 7.19
C GLY A 109 4.47 -7.01 7.13
N ALA A 110 4.23 -7.71 8.24
CA ALA A 110 3.17 -8.70 8.34
C ALA A 110 1.76 -8.06 8.26
N VAL A 111 1.53 -6.92 8.92
CA VAL A 111 0.25 -6.19 8.83
C VAL A 111 0.00 -5.71 7.41
N ASP A 112 0.99 -5.10 6.76
CA ASP A 112 0.90 -4.71 5.34
C ASP A 112 0.57 -5.92 4.45
N ALA A 113 1.34 -7.02 4.58
CA ALA A 113 1.12 -8.22 3.78
C ALA A 113 -0.30 -8.79 3.95
N ILE A 114 -0.81 -8.83 5.18
CA ILE A 114 -2.19 -9.28 5.46
C ILE A 114 -3.22 -8.32 4.86
N CYS A 115 -3.04 -7.00 5.03
CA CYS A 115 -3.94 -6.00 4.42
C CYS A 115 -3.96 -6.12 2.90
N SER A 116 -2.79 -6.26 2.28
CA SER A 116 -2.64 -6.50 0.85
C SER A 116 -3.43 -7.73 0.38
N LEU A 117 -3.47 -8.82 1.16
CA LEU A 117 -4.24 -10.03 0.82
C LEU A 117 -5.76 -9.90 1.08
N LEU A 118 -6.18 -9.01 1.97
CA LEU A 118 -7.60 -8.71 2.21
C LEU A 118 -8.20 -7.85 1.08
N GLU A 119 -7.37 -7.22 0.27
CA GLU A 119 -7.78 -6.31 -0.80
C GLU A 119 -8.16 -7.03 -2.09
N ASN A 120 -9.05 -6.41 -2.87
CA ASN A 120 -9.41 -6.91 -4.18
C ASN A 120 -8.34 -6.55 -5.22
N ARG A 121 -7.21 -7.25 -5.18
CA ARG A 121 -6.10 -7.11 -6.13
C ARG A 121 -6.15 -8.24 -7.15
N SER A 122 -6.51 -7.93 -8.39
CA SER A 122 -6.71 -8.93 -9.46
C SER A 122 -5.48 -9.83 -9.69
N TYR A 123 -4.27 -9.26 -9.64
CA TYR A 123 -3.02 -10.01 -9.80
C TYR A 123 -2.71 -10.95 -8.63
N GLN A 124 -3.42 -10.86 -7.51
CA GLN A 124 -3.30 -11.78 -6.37
C GLN A 124 -4.43 -12.82 -6.35
N GLY A 125 -5.39 -12.76 -7.27
CA GLY A 125 -6.57 -13.63 -7.27
C GLY A 125 -7.80 -13.00 -6.61
N GLY A 126 -7.75 -11.72 -6.26
CA GLY A 126 -8.82 -11.01 -5.56
C GLY A 126 -8.64 -11.01 -4.04
N PRO A 127 -9.69 -10.68 -3.26
CA PRO A 127 -9.61 -10.65 -1.81
C PRO A 127 -9.63 -12.06 -1.24
N HIS A 128 -8.72 -12.34 -0.30
CA HIS A 128 -8.62 -13.63 0.36
C HIS A 128 -9.30 -13.58 1.75
N PRO A 129 -10.14 -14.57 2.11
CA PRO A 129 -10.61 -14.73 3.48
C PRO A 129 -9.44 -15.12 4.41
N TYR A 130 -9.62 -14.89 5.71
CA TYR A 130 -8.59 -15.17 6.73
C TYR A 130 -8.03 -16.60 6.67
N GLU A 131 -8.87 -17.60 6.42
CA GLU A 131 -8.44 -19.01 6.26
C GLU A 131 -7.47 -19.18 5.07
N GLU A 132 -7.72 -18.51 3.95
CA GLU A 132 -6.83 -18.56 2.78
C GLU A 132 -5.53 -17.79 3.04
N ILE A 133 -5.60 -16.65 3.73
CA ILE A 133 -4.41 -15.90 4.16
C ILE A 133 -3.53 -16.75 5.08
N TRP A 134 -4.12 -17.53 5.97
CA TRP A 134 -3.37 -18.48 6.80
C TRP A 134 -2.62 -19.51 5.94
N ASN A 135 -3.29 -20.10 4.94
CA ASN A 135 -2.67 -21.04 4.02
C ASN A 135 -1.52 -20.42 3.21
N ILE A 136 -1.64 -19.15 2.82
CA ILE A 136 -0.55 -18.40 2.18
C ILE A 136 0.60 -18.19 3.19
N ALA A 137 0.29 -17.74 4.42
CA ALA A 137 1.28 -17.46 5.45
C ALA A 137 2.17 -18.68 5.77
N ILE A 138 1.60 -19.89 5.88
CA ILE A 138 2.38 -21.09 6.22
C ILE A 138 3.38 -21.55 5.15
N THR A 139 3.23 -21.07 3.91
CA THR A 139 4.16 -21.36 2.79
C THR A 139 5.30 -20.35 2.68
N ASN A 140 5.25 -19.25 3.43
CA ASN A 140 6.28 -18.24 3.42
C ASN A 140 7.55 -18.70 4.17
N PRO A 141 8.71 -18.04 3.92
CA PRO A 141 9.91 -18.22 4.74
C PRO A 141 9.64 -18.01 6.24
N PRO A 142 10.39 -18.67 7.14
CA PRO A 142 10.09 -18.70 8.57
C PRO A 142 9.81 -17.32 9.20
N HIS A 143 10.66 -16.32 8.94
CA HIS A 143 10.49 -14.98 9.49
C HIS A 143 9.16 -14.30 9.09
N LYS A 144 8.65 -14.54 7.88
CA LYS A 144 7.35 -13.99 7.46
C LYS A 144 6.20 -14.81 7.98
N LYS A 145 6.32 -16.14 7.87
CA LYS A 145 5.35 -17.10 8.38
C LYS A 145 5.04 -16.84 9.84
N ASP A 146 6.07 -16.72 10.68
CA ASP A 146 5.91 -16.62 12.12
C ASP A 146 5.14 -15.33 12.49
N TRP A 147 5.52 -14.17 11.92
CA TRP A 147 4.84 -12.91 12.21
C TRP A 147 3.43 -12.83 11.63
N MET A 148 3.21 -13.34 10.41
CA MET A 148 1.85 -13.41 9.86
C MET A 148 0.97 -14.35 10.69
N SER A 149 1.49 -15.50 11.14
CA SER A 149 0.74 -16.47 11.95
C SER A 149 0.39 -15.92 13.34
N ILE A 150 1.25 -15.06 13.90
CA ILE A 150 1.00 -14.38 15.17
C ILE A 150 -0.07 -13.29 15.02
N LEU A 151 0.01 -12.45 13.98
CA LEU A 151 -0.85 -11.27 13.86
C LEU A 151 -2.20 -11.55 13.20
N LEU A 152 -2.31 -12.59 12.37
CA LEU A 152 -3.54 -12.89 11.65
C LEU A 152 -4.75 -13.13 12.58
N PRO A 153 -4.64 -13.95 13.65
CA PRO A 153 -5.75 -14.14 14.60
C PRO A 153 -6.15 -12.86 15.33
N ASP A 154 -5.18 -12.01 15.68
CA ASP A 154 -5.46 -10.73 16.33
C ASP A 154 -6.21 -9.78 15.37
N MET A 155 -5.77 -9.71 14.11
CA MET A 155 -6.43 -8.90 13.08
C MET A 155 -7.84 -9.41 12.75
N GLU A 156 -8.07 -10.72 12.75
CA GLU A 156 -9.38 -11.33 12.50
C GLU A 156 -10.41 -10.97 13.58
N GLN A 157 -9.98 -10.84 14.84
CA GLN A 157 -10.85 -10.47 15.95
C GLN A 157 -11.21 -8.98 15.97
N LEU A 158 -10.41 -8.14 15.30
CA LEU A 158 -10.66 -6.72 15.20
C LEU A 158 -11.75 -6.41 14.17
N LYS A 159 -12.54 -5.37 14.45
CA LYS A 159 -13.50 -4.86 13.47
C LYS A 159 -12.76 -4.33 12.25
N GLN A 160 -13.13 -4.80 11.06
CA GLN A 160 -12.58 -4.28 9.80
C GLN A 160 -12.91 -2.80 9.61
N PRO A 161 -11.94 -1.95 9.22
CA PRO A 161 -12.23 -0.57 8.86
C PRO A 161 -13.05 -0.52 7.57
N ALA A 162 -13.99 0.41 7.47
CA ALA A 162 -14.86 0.56 6.31
C ALA A 162 -14.14 1.26 5.14
N VAL A 163 -12.98 0.75 4.72
CA VAL A 163 -12.12 1.41 3.70
C VAL A 163 -12.81 1.61 2.36
N ARG A 164 -13.78 0.77 2.02
CA ARG A 164 -14.62 0.95 0.81
C ARG A 164 -15.52 2.18 0.84
N SER A 165 -15.71 2.81 2.01
CA SER A 165 -16.41 4.10 2.11
C SER A 165 -15.57 5.30 1.65
N ILE A 166 -14.27 5.09 1.43
CA ILE A 166 -13.41 6.04 0.74
C ILE A 166 -13.67 5.88 -0.77
N GLU A 167 -14.63 6.63 -1.29
CA GLU A 167 -15.02 6.61 -2.71
C GLU A 167 -14.34 7.72 -3.53
N ARG A 168 -13.75 8.71 -2.85
CA ARG A 168 -13.11 9.88 -3.43
C ARG A 168 -11.84 10.22 -2.66
N LEU A 169 -10.89 10.86 -3.33
CA LEU A 169 -9.61 11.27 -2.75
C LEU A 169 -9.73 12.52 -1.88
N VAL A 170 -10.79 13.30 -2.08
CA VAL A 170 -11.15 14.46 -1.27
C VAL A 170 -12.26 14.11 -0.28
N ASP A 171 -12.17 14.67 0.94
CA ASP A 171 -13.21 14.61 1.97
C ASP A 171 -13.70 13.20 2.37
N PHE A 172 -12.80 12.22 2.37
CA PHE A 172 -13.12 10.86 2.84
C PHE A 172 -13.16 10.75 4.37
N PRO A 173 -14.00 9.87 4.96
CA PRO A 173 -14.20 9.80 6.41
C PRO A 173 -12.98 9.27 7.17
N ASN A 174 -12.81 9.71 8.42
CA ASN A 174 -11.86 9.07 9.34
C ASN A 174 -12.41 7.70 9.79
N LEU A 175 -11.66 6.64 9.51
CA LEU A 175 -12.06 5.24 9.76
C LEU A 175 -11.67 4.72 11.16
N GLY A 176 -11.41 5.62 12.12
CA GLY A 176 -10.89 5.26 13.44
C GLY A 176 -9.37 5.38 13.58
N LEU A 177 -8.74 6.16 12.70
CA LEU A 177 -7.33 6.51 12.76
C LEU A 177 -7.08 7.62 13.79
N PRO A 178 -5.89 7.64 14.43
CA PRO A 178 -5.45 8.80 15.20
C PRO A 178 -5.54 10.08 14.37
N SER A 179 -6.02 11.18 14.97
CA SER A 179 -6.28 12.43 14.24
C SER A 179 -5.07 12.93 13.46
N GLN A 180 -3.86 12.83 14.05
CA GLN A 180 -2.63 13.23 13.39
C GLN A 180 -2.33 12.37 12.15
N VAL A 181 -2.47 11.04 12.25
CA VAL A 181 -2.25 10.12 11.12
C VAL A 181 -3.24 10.42 10.00
N TYR A 182 -4.53 10.55 10.34
CA TYR A 182 -5.57 10.89 9.38
C TYR A 182 -5.32 12.22 8.66
N GLN A 183 -4.98 13.27 9.42
CA GLN A 183 -4.63 14.57 8.85
C GLN A 183 -3.41 14.49 7.93
N THR A 184 -2.39 13.70 8.28
CA THR A 184 -1.24 13.49 7.41
C THR A 184 -1.65 12.79 6.11
N ILE A 185 -2.47 11.73 6.16
CA ILE A 185 -2.96 11.05 4.94
C ILE A 185 -3.73 12.05 4.08
N GLN A 186 -4.67 12.82 4.64
CA GLN A 186 -5.42 13.83 3.90
C GLN A 186 -4.52 14.86 3.23
N GLN A 187 -3.50 15.36 3.95
CA GLN A 187 -2.56 16.33 3.41
C GLN A 187 -1.71 15.71 2.29
N ARG A 188 -1.20 14.49 2.46
CA ARG A 188 -0.44 13.79 1.42
C ARG A 188 -1.28 13.53 0.17
N THR A 189 -2.55 13.17 0.33
CA THR A 189 -3.48 13.00 -0.78
C THR A 189 -3.73 14.32 -1.49
N LYS A 190 -3.86 15.43 -0.76
CA LYS A 190 -3.98 16.76 -1.37
C LYS A 190 -2.71 17.18 -2.12
N ASP A 191 -1.54 16.93 -1.53
CA ASP A 191 -0.24 17.27 -2.14
C ASP A 191 -0.03 16.54 -3.47
N VAL A 192 -0.35 15.23 -3.51
CA VAL A 192 -0.18 14.44 -4.74
C VAL A 192 -1.17 14.87 -5.83
N LEU A 193 -2.40 15.24 -5.47
CA LEU A 193 -3.37 15.77 -6.43
C LEU A 193 -2.90 17.09 -7.04
N GLU A 194 -2.35 17.99 -6.22
CA GLU A 194 -1.80 19.25 -6.72
C GLU A 194 -0.58 19.01 -7.62
N MET A 195 0.37 18.16 -7.20
CA MET A 195 1.53 17.79 -8.01
C MET A 195 1.12 17.23 -9.37
N LEU A 196 0.16 16.29 -9.40
CA LEU A 196 -0.33 15.69 -10.64
C LEU A 196 -0.99 16.72 -11.56
N LYS A 197 -1.68 17.70 -11.00
CA LYS A 197 -2.29 18.80 -11.76
C LYS A 197 -1.25 19.75 -12.32
N THR A 198 -0.33 20.23 -11.48
CA THR A 198 0.60 21.31 -11.86
C THR A 198 1.78 20.82 -12.68
N GLU A 199 2.28 19.61 -12.40
CA GLU A 199 3.51 19.09 -13.00
C GLU A 199 3.24 18.08 -14.12
N GLN A 200 2.16 17.30 -14.01
CA GLN A 200 1.87 16.21 -14.94
C GLN A 200 0.64 16.45 -15.82
N GLY A 201 -0.16 17.49 -15.52
CA GLY A 201 -1.32 17.92 -16.30
C GLY A 201 -2.59 17.06 -16.10
N TYR A 202 -2.66 16.24 -15.05
CA TYR A 202 -3.84 15.43 -14.73
C TYR A 202 -4.88 16.23 -13.95
N ASN A 203 -6.16 16.18 -14.35
CA ASN A 203 -7.25 16.80 -13.62
C ASN A 203 -8.10 15.74 -12.92
N LEU A 204 -7.65 15.31 -11.74
CA LEU A 204 -8.32 14.30 -10.93
C LEU A 204 -9.37 14.95 -10.01
N ILE A 205 -10.46 14.23 -9.74
CA ILE A 205 -11.61 14.67 -8.93
C ILE A 205 -11.76 13.77 -7.70
#